data_AF-A0A9E1YSB3-F1
#
_entry.id   AF-A0A9E1YSB3-F1
#
_cell.length_a   1.000
_cell.length_b   1.000
_cell.length_c   1.000
_cell.angle_alpha   90.00
_cell.angle_beta   90.00
_cell.angle_gamma   90.00
#
_symmetry.space_group_name_H-M   'P 1'
#
loop_
_entity.id
_entity.type
_entity.pdbx_description
1 polymer ?
#
loop_
_entity_poly.entity_id
_entity_poly.type
_entity_poly.pdbx_seq_one_letter_code
_entity_poly.pdbx_strand_id
1 'polypeptide(L)'
;PWPRFQSAMFDEETLIVSYREWRGEKRGKHKKGATWEGRGHCVDCRHCVAVCPMGIDIRDGVQLECIGCGLCMDACDTIMGNLDLPKGLIGFDSPANQEVEAKGQKRKTHFIRPRTVVYSVVFTLISVVMIWGLLSRTTVEVNVLHDRNPVYVTLSDGGIRNGYTIRVLNKTREDRVYKLTFDGLDYAEMTVVGQEDAASRNVARLTSVADSVTTYRLFITTPPELAVFSQIDFDFVLIDRGSGEEARHATILRGPGE
;
A
#
# COMPACT_ATOMS: atom_id res chain seq x y z
N PRO A 1 5.97 22.05 -10.88
CA PRO A 1 6.86 21.60 -9.79
C PRO A 1 7.53 20.23 -10.01
N TRP A 2 6.89 19.28 -10.70
CA TRP A 2 7.46 17.95 -10.99
C TRP A 2 8.90 17.96 -11.55
N PRO A 3 9.23 18.79 -12.58
CA PRO A 3 10.60 18.87 -13.12
C PRO A 3 11.69 19.12 -12.07
N ARG A 4 11.37 19.95 -11.06
CA ARG A 4 12.31 20.32 -10.00
C ARG A 4 12.56 19.18 -9.02
N PHE A 5 11.54 18.37 -8.73
CA PHE A 5 11.72 17.18 -7.91
C PHE A 5 12.55 16.14 -8.64
N GLN A 6 12.27 15.93 -9.93
CA GLN A 6 13.05 15.02 -10.76
C GLN A 6 14.52 15.44 -10.84
N SER A 7 14.80 16.72 -11.10
CA SER A 7 16.18 17.22 -11.16
C SER A 7 16.92 17.11 -9.83
N ALA A 8 16.23 17.24 -8.70
CA ALA A 8 16.83 17.07 -7.38
C ALA A 8 17.22 15.61 -7.08
N MET A 9 16.61 14.64 -7.79
CA MET A 9 16.93 13.22 -7.66
C MET A 9 18.06 12.77 -8.61
N PHE A 10 18.42 13.59 -9.59
CA PHE A 10 19.52 13.28 -10.51
C PHE A 10 20.88 13.36 -9.81
N ASP A 11 21.76 12.46 -10.20
CA ASP A 11 23.19 12.52 -9.91
C ASP A 11 24.01 12.42 -11.21
N GLU A 12 25.33 12.61 -11.12
CA GLU A 12 26.30 12.52 -12.22
C GLU A 12 26.26 11.19 -12.99
N GLU A 13 25.58 10.23 -12.39
CA GLU A 13 25.60 8.83 -12.71
C GLU A 13 24.19 8.35 -13.14
N THR A 14 23.21 9.26 -13.14
CA THR A 14 21.85 9.03 -13.60
C THR A 14 21.81 9.00 -15.12
N LEU A 15 21.16 7.99 -15.69
CA LEU A 15 20.95 7.89 -17.13
C LEU A 15 19.82 8.82 -17.57
N ILE A 16 20.17 9.83 -18.32
CA ILE A 16 19.26 10.85 -18.86
C ILE A 16 19.46 10.96 -20.36
N VAL A 17 18.39 11.30 -21.08
CA VAL A 17 18.48 11.56 -22.52
C VAL A 17 19.41 12.76 -22.73
N SER A 18 20.50 12.56 -23.45
CA SER A 18 21.58 13.54 -23.56
C SER A 18 22.13 13.57 -24.99
N TYR A 19 22.49 14.78 -25.44
CA TYR A 19 23.26 14.98 -26.66
C TYR A 19 24.75 14.77 -26.38
N ARG A 20 25.46 14.02 -27.23
CA ARG A 20 26.90 13.77 -27.08
C ARG A 20 27.69 14.88 -27.76
N GLU A 21 27.97 15.93 -27.01
CA GLU A 21 28.64 17.14 -27.51
C GLU A 21 29.99 16.82 -28.16
N TRP A 22 30.80 15.97 -27.52
CA TRP A 22 32.13 15.54 -28.00
C TRP A 22 32.12 14.91 -29.40
N ARG A 23 30.98 14.37 -29.84
CA ARG A 23 30.81 13.74 -31.15
C ARG A 23 30.04 14.62 -32.13
N GLY A 24 29.10 15.41 -31.62
CA GLY A 24 28.20 16.22 -32.41
C GLY A 24 28.78 17.55 -32.83
N GLU A 25 29.67 18.13 -32.03
CA GLU A 25 30.24 19.45 -32.26
C GLU A 25 31.63 19.41 -32.95
N LYS A 26 32.00 20.41 -33.76
CA LYS A 26 31.21 21.59 -34.16
C LYS A 26 30.14 21.22 -35.19
N ARG A 27 28.87 21.51 -34.86
CA ARG A 27 27.71 21.21 -35.71
C ARG A 27 27.61 22.14 -36.90
N GLY A 28 26.99 21.67 -37.98
CA GLY A 28 26.70 22.51 -39.14
C GLY A 28 26.06 21.76 -40.30
N LYS A 29 25.59 22.48 -41.32
CA LYS A 29 24.94 21.85 -42.48
C LYS A 29 25.92 20.89 -43.18
N HIS A 30 25.41 19.76 -43.65
CA HIS A 30 26.17 18.78 -44.43
C HIS A 30 25.55 18.62 -45.81
N LYS A 31 26.38 18.58 -46.85
CA LYS A 31 25.97 18.29 -48.23
C LYS A 31 26.48 16.91 -48.60
N LYS A 32 25.67 16.16 -49.36
CA LYS A 32 26.05 14.84 -49.86
C LYS A 32 27.38 14.92 -50.62
N GLY A 33 28.36 14.12 -50.21
CA GLY A 33 29.70 14.10 -50.79
C GLY A 33 30.73 15.05 -50.14
N ALA A 34 30.34 15.85 -49.15
CA ALA A 34 31.31 16.63 -48.37
C ALA A 34 32.07 15.75 -47.37
N THR A 35 33.32 16.12 -47.06
CA THR A 35 34.13 15.43 -46.05
C THR A 35 33.60 15.67 -44.63
N TRP A 36 33.86 14.72 -43.73
CA TRP A 36 33.61 14.81 -42.28
C TRP A 36 34.82 15.33 -41.50
N GLU A 37 35.93 15.65 -42.16
CA GLU A 37 37.12 16.21 -41.51
C GLU A 37 36.83 17.58 -40.87
N GLY A 38 37.31 17.77 -39.64
CA GLY A 38 37.21 19.04 -38.91
C GLY A 38 35.80 19.43 -38.45
N ARG A 39 34.85 18.49 -38.40
CA ARG A 39 33.46 18.75 -38.00
C ARG A 39 32.86 17.59 -37.20
N GLY A 40 31.84 17.90 -36.41
CA GLY A 40 31.07 16.88 -35.69
C GLY A 40 29.98 16.23 -36.56
N HIS A 41 29.40 15.17 -36.02
CA HIS A 41 28.34 14.39 -36.70
C HIS A 41 26.99 15.10 -36.74
N CYS A 42 26.76 16.15 -35.94
CA CYS A 42 25.50 16.89 -35.95
C CYS A 42 25.37 17.76 -37.21
N VAL A 43 24.34 17.49 -38.01
CA VAL A 43 24.08 18.22 -39.27
C VAL A 43 23.16 19.44 -39.14
N ASP A 44 22.84 19.83 -37.90
CA ASP A 44 21.95 20.97 -37.59
C ASP A 44 20.57 20.91 -38.28
N CYS A 45 20.00 19.69 -38.40
CA CYS A 45 18.70 19.47 -39.04
C CYS A 45 17.49 19.83 -38.17
N ARG A 46 17.69 20.02 -36.86
CA ARG A 46 16.66 20.34 -35.85
C ARG A 46 15.50 19.33 -35.72
N HIS A 47 15.61 18.13 -36.29
CA HIS A 47 14.59 17.09 -36.13
C HIS A 47 14.36 16.71 -34.65
N CYS A 48 15.41 16.70 -33.83
CA CYS A 48 15.31 16.47 -32.39
C CYS A 48 14.40 17.48 -31.67
N VAL A 49 14.36 18.73 -32.14
CA VAL A 49 13.50 19.80 -31.60
C VAL A 49 12.07 19.63 -32.10
N ALA A 50 11.90 19.33 -33.40
CA ALA A 50 10.60 19.19 -34.03
C ALA A 50 9.77 18.04 -33.43
N VAL A 51 10.41 16.95 -33.01
CA VAL A 51 9.74 15.81 -32.36
C VAL A 51 9.59 15.96 -30.86
N CYS A 52 10.17 16.99 -30.25
CA CYS A 52 10.12 17.16 -28.81
C CYS A 52 8.73 17.69 -28.40
N PRO A 53 7.94 16.95 -27.61
CA PRO A 53 6.63 17.43 -27.17
C PRO A 53 6.74 18.64 -26.22
N MET A 54 7.91 18.84 -25.63
CA MET A 54 8.20 19.95 -24.71
C MET A 54 8.87 21.15 -25.41
N GLY A 55 9.17 21.04 -26.71
CA GLY A 55 9.77 22.12 -27.49
C GLY A 55 11.22 22.46 -27.13
N ILE A 56 11.91 21.61 -26.36
CA ILE A 56 13.30 21.85 -25.98
C ILE A 56 14.29 21.48 -27.08
N ASP A 57 15.43 22.15 -27.07
CA ASP A 57 16.58 21.79 -27.91
C ASP A 57 17.60 21.01 -27.07
N ILE A 58 17.57 19.68 -27.19
CA ILE A 58 18.43 18.77 -26.40
C ILE A 58 19.94 18.99 -26.61
N ARG A 59 20.32 19.77 -27.64
CA ARG A 59 21.72 20.12 -27.92
C ARG A 59 22.24 21.23 -27.02
N ASP A 60 21.36 21.93 -26.31
CA ASP A 60 21.71 22.93 -25.30
C ASP A 60 21.92 22.29 -23.91
N GLY A 61 21.94 20.96 -23.86
CA GLY A 61 22.12 20.19 -22.64
C GLY A 61 20.80 19.82 -21.96
N VAL A 62 20.93 19.36 -20.72
CA VAL A 62 19.82 18.85 -19.91
C VAL A 62 18.97 20.01 -19.44
N GLN A 63 17.71 19.99 -19.85
CA GLN A 63 16.70 21.00 -19.50
C GLN A 63 15.65 20.38 -18.58
N LEU A 64 15.12 21.17 -17.65
CA LEU A 64 14.15 20.71 -16.64
C LEU A 64 12.86 20.19 -17.28
N GLU A 65 12.49 20.74 -18.43
CA GLU A 65 11.32 20.39 -19.20
C GLU A 65 11.43 18.99 -19.83
N CYS A 66 12.63 18.40 -19.91
CA CYS A 66 12.82 17.09 -20.51
C CYS A 66 12.11 15.99 -19.71
N ILE A 67 11.10 15.36 -20.32
CA ILE A 67 10.36 14.24 -19.75
C ILE A 67 11.01 12.87 -20.02
N GLY A 68 12.18 12.82 -20.66
CA GLY A 68 12.90 11.57 -20.93
C GLY A 68 12.22 10.63 -21.94
N CYS A 69 11.36 11.12 -22.84
CA CYS A 69 10.59 10.28 -23.76
C CYS A 69 11.39 9.59 -24.87
N GLY A 70 12.63 10.04 -25.15
CA GLY A 70 13.49 9.42 -26.17
C GLY A 70 13.17 9.75 -27.63
N LEU A 71 12.09 10.46 -27.95
CA LEU A 71 11.72 10.76 -29.35
C LEU A 71 12.82 11.48 -30.15
N CYS A 72 13.58 12.37 -29.49
CA CYS A 72 14.70 13.05 -30.11
C CYS A 72 15.87 12.11 -30.46
N MET A 73 16.05 11.02 -29.71
CA MET A 73 17.03 9.96 -30.00
C MET A 73 16.66 9.24 -31.29
N ASP A 74 15.41 8.76 -31.41
CA ASP A 74 14.94 8.01 -32.57
C ASP A 74 14.98 8.84 -33.86
N ALA A 75 14.54 10.11 -33.76
CA ALA A 75 14.60 11.04 -34.88
C ALA A 75 16.05 11.31 -35.32
N CYS A 76 16.97 11.44 -34.38
CA CYS A 76 18.38 11.67 -34.67
C CYS A 76 19.04 10.43 -35.29
N ASP A 77 18.74 9.24 -34.78
CA ASP A 77 19.26 7.97 -35.31
C ASP A 77 18.79 7.71 -36.74
N THR A 78 17.58 8.14 -37.10
CA THR A 78 17.10 8.12 -38.48
C THR A 78 17.96 8.99 -39.39
N ILE A 79 18.31 10.21 -38.95
CA ILE A 79 19.20 11.11 -39.70
C ILE A 79 20.63 10.55 -39.79
N MET A 80 21.16 9.99 -38.69
CA MET A 80 22.49 9.37 -38.70
C MET A 80 22.54 8.19 -39.67
N GLY A 81 21.50 7.34 -39.68
CA GLY A 81 21.39 6.22 -40.62
C GLY A 81 21.34 6.67 -42.08
N ASN A 82 20.61 7.74 -42.40
CA ASN A 82 20.54 8.30 -43.76
C ASN A 82 21.87 8.89 -44.26
N LEU A 83 22.81 9.16 -43.35
CA LEU A 83 24.14 9.71 -43.62
C LEU A 83 25.25 8.66 -43.50
N ASP A 84 24.89 7.39 -43.30
CA ASP A 84 25.83 6.28 -43.04
C ASP A 84 26.74 6.55 -41.83
N LEU A 85 26.24 7.27 -40.82
CA LEU A 85 26.94 7.58 -39.58
C LEU A 85 26.52 6.64 -38.43
N PRO A 86 27.40 6.41 -37.42
CA PRO A 86 27.02 5.63 -36.26
C PRO A 86 25.88 6.30 -35.46
N LYS A 87 24.87 5.51 -35.08
CA LYS A 87 23.74 5.91 -34.23
C LYS A 87 24.16 6.35 -32.82
N GLY A 88 23.22 6.88 -32.04
CA GLY A 88 23.41 7.31 -30.65
C GLY A 88 24.11 8.65 -30.54
N LEU A 89 23.75 9.65 -31.36
CA LEU A 89 24.27 11.01 -31.22
C LEU A 89 23.56 11.73 -30.08
N ILE A 90 22.28 11.42 -29.92
CA ILE A 90 21.50 11.61 -28.71
C ILE A 90 21.27 10.20 -28.15
N GLY A 91 21.29 10.03 -26.84
CA GLY A 91 21.02 8.75 -26.22
C GLY A 91 20.91 8.84 -24.70
N PHE A 92 20.52 7.74 -24.05
CA PHE A 92 20.61 7.64 -22.61
C PHE A 92 22.08 7.56 -22.20
N ASP A 93 22.52 8.57 -21.46
CA ASP A 93 23.88 8.68 -20.98
C ASP A 93 23.88 9.33 -19.59
N SER A 94 24.99 9.21 -18.87
CA SER A 94 25.17 9.96 -17.62
C SER A 94 26.18 11.08 -17.79
N PRO A 95 26.05 12.20 -17.06
CA PRO A 95 27.04 13.29 -17.10
C PRO A 95 28.49 12.79 -16.94
N ALA A 96 28.74 11.89 -15.98
CA ALA A 96 30.05 11.29 -15.75
C ALA A 96 30.57 10.49 -16.96
N ASN A 97 29.69 9.73 -17.63
CA ASN A 97 30.08 8.96 -18.82
C ASN A 97 30.39 9.87 -20.01
N GLN A 98 29.66 10.98 -20.17
CA GLN A 98 29.96 11.94 -21.22
C GLN A 98 31.37 12.54 -21.09
N GLU A 99 31.79 12.88 -19.86
CA GLU A 99 33.14 13.38 -19.61
C GLU A 99 34.24 12.34 -19.88
N VAL A 100 33.97 11.07 -19.54
CA VAL A 100 34.89 9.94 -19.76
C VAL A 100 35.03 9.64 -21.25
N GLU A 101 33.91 9.55 -21.99
CA GLU A 101 33.92 9.32 -23.43
C GLU A 101 34.51 10.49 -24.21
N ALA A 102 34.28 11.75 -23.77
CA ALA A 102 34.90 12.93 -24.36
C ALA A 102 36.44 12.89 -24.27
N LYS A 103 37.00 12.21 -23.25
CA LYS A 103 38.44 11.96 -23.09
C LYS A 103 38.92 10.71 -23.84
N GLY A 104 38.07 10.06 -24.64
CA GLY A 104 38.38 8.84 -25.38
C GLY A 104 38.46 7.58 -24.51
N GLN A 105 37.97 7.64 -23.26
CA GLN A 105 37.96 6.51 -22.35
C GLN A 105 36.66 5.70 -22.46
N LYS A 106 36.69 4.42 -22.09
CA LYS A 106 35.49 3.57 -22.13
C LYS A 106 34.53 3.93 -21.01
N ARG A 107 33.26 4.13 -21.35
CA ARG A 107 32.14 4.28 -20.39
C ARG A 107 32.09 3.14 -19.36
N LYS A 108 31.72 3.47 -18.13
CA LYS A 108 31.51 2.50 -17.04
C LYS A 108 30.21 2.83 -16.33
N THR A 109 29.25 1.91 -16.41
CA THR A 109 27.96 2.04 -15.71
C THR A 109 27.96 1.19 -14.45
N HIS A 110 27.90 1.82 -13.29
CA HIS A 110 27.79 1.13 -12.00
C HIS A 110 26.32 1.02 -11.58
N PHE A 111 25.68 -0.14 -11.76
CA PHE A 111 24.29 -0.31 -11.31
C PHE A 111 24.16 -0.37 -9.78
N ILE A 112 25.17 -0.94 -9.11
CA ILE A 112 25.24 -1.02 -7.65
C ILE A 112 26.09 0.15 -7.15
N ARG A 113 25.46 1.10 -6.47
CA ARG A 113 26.08 2.31 -5.90
C ARG A 113 25.66 2.44 -4.44
N PRO A 114 26.44 3.12 -3.58
CA PRO A 114 26.07 3.34 -2.19
C PRO A 114 24.64 3.88 -2.03
N ARG A 115 24.24 4.86 -2.87
CA ARG A 115 22.90 5.43 -2.86
C ARG A 115 21.81 4.42 -3.23
N THR A 116 22.02 3.59 -4.26
CA THR A 116 21.04 2.56 -4.65
C THR A 116 20.93 1.45 -3.60
N VAL A 117 22.03 1.09 -2.93
CA VAL A 117 22.02 0.16 -1.81
C VAL A 117 21.21 0.72 -0.63
N VAL A 118 21.40 1.99 -0.27
CA VAL A 118 20.61 2.65 0.80
C VAL A 118 19.12 2.62 0.47
N TYR A 119 18.74 2.98 -0.76
CA TYR A 119 17.34 2.91 -1.18
C TYR A 119 16.79 1.48 -1.11
N SER A 120 17.52 0.49 -1.63
CA SER A 120 17.10 -0.92 -1.57
C SER A 120 16.92 -1.42 -0.14
N VAL A 121 17.80 -1.03 0.79
CA VAL A 121 17.68 -1.39 2.21
C VAL A 121 16.43 -0.76 2.83
N VAL A 122 16.20 0.54 2.62
CA VAL A 122 15.02 1.23 3.15
C VAL A 122 13.72 0.63 2.59
N PHE A 123 13.67 0.38 1.28
CA PHE A 123 12.51 -0.26 0.65
C PHE A 123 12.28 -1.68 1.20
N THR A 124 13.35 -2.45 1.40
CA THR A 124 13.26 -3.80 1.97
C THR A 124 12.73 -3.75 3.39
N LEU A 125 13.24 -2.84 4.23
CA LEU A 125 12.79 -2.67 5.61
C LEU A 125 11.29 -2.34 5.67
N ILE A 126 10.84 -1.36 4.88
CA ILE A 126 9.42 -0.97 4.81
C ILE A 126 8.57 -2.16 4.34
N SER A 127 9.02 -2.88 3.31
CA SER A 127 8.31 -4.06 2.79
C SER A 127 8.18 -5.15 3.85
N VAL A 128 9.24 -5.42 4.61
CA VAL A 128 9.22 -6.39 5.71
C VAL A 128 8.22 -5.97 6.80
N VAL A 129 8.22 -4.70 7.21
CA VAL A 129 7.26 -4.18 8.20
C VAL A 129 5.83 -4.33 7.70
N MET A 130 5.56 -4.01 6.44
CA MET A 130 4.23 -4.15 5.84
C MET A 130 3.78 -5.61 5.74
N ILE A 131 4.68 -6.52 5.30
CA ILE A 131 4.39 -7.96 5.22
C ILE A 131 4.11 -8.51 6.61
N TRP A 132 4.93 -8.14 7.59
CA TRP A 132 4.72 -8.55 8.98
C TRP A 132 3.36 -8.07 9.51
N GLY A 133 3.02 -6.80 9.30
CA GLY A 133 1.71 -6.27 9.67
C GLY A 133 0.53 -6.97 8.98
N LEU A 134 0.72 -7.39 7.72
CA LEU A 134 -0.30 -8.15 6.97
C LEU A 134 -0.46 -9.58 7.50
N LEU A 135 0.63 -10.27 7.79
CA LEU A 135 0.62 -11.65 8.29
C LEU A 135 0.19 -11.75 9.76
N SER A 136 0.45 -10.73 10.57
CA SER A 136 0.03 -10.67 11.98
C SER A 136 -1.38 -10.07 12.17
N ARG A 137 -2.11 -9.79 11.09
CA ARG A 137 -3.48 -9.28 11.16
C ARG A 137 -4.41 -10.35 11.74
N THR A 138 -5.15 -10.00 12.80
CA THR A 138 -6.22 -10.84 13.35
C THR A 138 -7.34 -11.03 12.33
N THR A 139 -7.81 -12.27 12.19
CA THR A 139 -8.84 -12.62 11.20
C THR A 139 -10.25 -12.52 11.77
N VAL A 140 -10.35 -12.43 13.08
CA VAL A 140 -11.60 -12.41 13.84
C VAL A 140 -11.63 -11.19 14.74
N GLU A 141 -12.75 -10.48 14.73
CA GLU A 141 -12.97 -9.33 15.60
C GLU A 141 -14.41 -9.35 16.11
N VAL A 142 -14.57 -9.13 17.42
CA VAL A 142 -15.88 -9.06 18.08
C VAL A 142 -16.08 -7.67 18.65
N ASN A 143 -17.17 -7.02 18.27
CA ASN A 143 -17.58 -5.74 18.80
C ASN A 143 -18.88 -5.92 19.58
N VAL A 144 -18.86 -5.61 20.88
CA VAL A 144 -20.02 -5.77 21.76
C VAL A 144 -20.57 -4.40 22.14
N LEU A 145 -21.85 -4.18 21.89
CA LEU A 145 -22.57 -2.96 22.22
C LEU A 145 -23.65 -3.28 23.25
N HIS A 146 -23.54 -2.72 24.46
CA HIS A 146 -24.59 -2.81 25.48
C HIS A 146 -25.73 -1.84 25.14
N ASP A 147 -26.97 -2.33 25.16
CA ASP A 147 -28.16 -1.53 24.87
C ASP A 147 -28.32 -0.44 25.95
N ARG A 148 -28.45 0.82 25.52
CA ARG A 148 -28.59 1.96 26.44
C ARG A 148 -30.03 2.31 26.80
N ASN A 149 -31.01 1.76 26.07
CA ASN A 149 -32.42 2.05 26.29
C ASN A 149 -33.29 0.84 25.92
N PRO A 150 -33.84 0.10 26.89
CA PRO A 150 -33.57 0.18 28.33
C PRO A 150 -32.17 -0.37 28.68
N VAL A 151 -31.55 0.16 29.73
CA VAL A 151 -30.24 -0.33 30.23
C VAL A 151 -30.35 -1.75 30.80
N TYR A 152 -31.45 -2.02 31.51
CA TYR A 152 -31.83 -3.35 31.98
C TYR A 152 -33.37 -3.44 32.06
N VAL A 153 -33.90 -4.66 32.09
CA VAL A 153 -35.34 -4.94 32.24
C VAL A 153 -35.53 -5.95 33.35
N THR A 154 -36.39 -5.65 34.31
CA THR A 154 -36.82 -6.59 35.35
C THR A 154 -37.90 -7.51 34.79
N LEU A 155 -37.72 -8.82 34.89
CA LEU A 155 -38.68 -9.83 34.48
C LEU A 155 -39.75 -10.05 35.56
N SER A 156 -40.84 -10.73 35.18
CA SER A 156 -41.94 -11.07 36.09
C SER A 156 -41.54 -12.00 37.24
N ASP A 157 -40.46 -12.76 37.08
CA ASP A 157 -39.87 -13.62 38.11
C ASP A 157 -38.92 -12.86 39.05
N GLY A 158 -38.67 -11.57 38.81
CA GLY A 158 -37.72 -10.75 39.55
C GLY A 158 -36.29 -10.80 39.00
N GLY A 159 -36.02 -11.56 37.93
CA GLY A 159 -34.73 -11.61 37.27
C GLY A 159 -34.43 -10.32 36.51
N ILE A 160 -33.14 -10.08 36.21
CA ILE A 160 -32.71 -8.90 35.46
C ILE A 160 -32.17 -9.32 34.11
N ARG A 161 -32.65 -8.68 33.04
CA ARG A 161 -32.19 -8.91 31.67
C ARG A 161 -31.51 -7.67 31.09
N ASN A 162 -30.31 -7.85 30.57
CA ASN A 162 -29.57 -6.85 29.82
C ASN A 162 -29.50 -7.24 28.34
N GLY A 163 -29.68 -6.28 27.43
CA GLY A 163 -29.59 -6.49 25.99
C GLY A 163 -28.23 -6.09 25.44
N TYR A 164 -27.68 -6.90 24.55
CA TYR A 164 -26.42 -6.63 23.87
C TYR A 164 -26.57 -6.90 22.37
N THR A 165 -25.92 -6.07 21.58
CA THR A 165 -25.75 -6.25 20.15
C THR A 165 -24.28 -6.61 19.89
N ILE A 166 -24.05 -7.83 19.42
CA ILE A 166 -22.71 -8.31 19.04
C ILE A 166 -22.57 -8.28 17.53
N ARG A 167 -21.50 -7.64 17.07
CA ARG A 167 -21.10 -7.63 15.67
C ARG A 167 -19.85 -8.48 15.53
N VAL A 168 -20.00 -9.62 14.85
CA VAL A 168 -18.90 -10.52 14.53
C VAL A 168 -18.42 -10.17 13.12
N LEU A 169 -17.16 -9.75 13.02
CA LEU A 169 -16.52 -9.43 11.74
C LEU A 169 -15.64 -10.62 11.33
N ASN A 170 -16.05 -11.31 10.26
CA ASN A 170 -15.28 -12.38 9.65
C ASN A 170 -14.44 -11.81 8.51
N LYS A 171 -13.11 -11.72 8.70
CA LYS A 171 -12.16 -11.22 7.67
C LYS A 171 -11.61 -12.34 6.78
N THR A 172 -12.12 -13.57 6.92
CA THR A 172 -11.72 -14.74 6.12
C THR A 172 -12.61 -14.89 4.88
N ARG A 173 -12.14 -15.67 3.90
CA ARG A 173 -12.87 -15.97 2.65
C ARG A 173 -13.81 -17.17 2.75
N GLU A 174 -13.98 -17.72 3.95
CA GLU A 174 -14.81 -18.88 4.21
C GLU A 174 -15.84 -18.55 5.29
N ASP A 175 -16.98 -19.23 5.23
CA ASP A 175 -17.95 -19.16 6.31
C ASP A 175 -17.35 -19.81 7.56
N ARG A 176 -17.53 -19.14 8.71
CA ARG A 176 -16.91 -19.53 9.98
C ARG A 176 -17.95 -19.71 11.05
N VAL A 177 -17.68 -20.67 11.94
CA VAL A 177 -18.48 -20.96 13.13
C VAL A 177 -17.70 -20.57 14.36
N TYR A 178 -18.26 -19.65 15.13
CA TYR A 178 -17.68 -19.13 16.35
C TYR A 178 -18.41 -19.69 17.57
N LYS A 179 -17.65 -19.90 18.64
CA LYS A 179 -18.17 -20.16 19.98
C LYS A 179 -18.11 -18.85 20.76
N LEU A 180 -19.26 -18.31 21.12
CA LEU A 180 -19.36 -17.18 22.04
C LEU A 180 -19.58 -17.72 23.45
N THR A 181 -18.79 -17.23 24.40
CA THR A 181 -18.97 -17.44 25.84
C THR A 181 -18.75 -16.12 26.56
N PHE A 182 -19.11 -16.04 27.83
CA PHE A 182 -18.72 -14.95 28.71
C PHE A 182 -18.03 -15.50 29.96
N ASP A 183 -17.14 -14.71 30.53
CA ASP A 183 -16.32 -15.04 31.70
C ASP A 183 -16.70 -14.10 32.86
N GLY A 184 -16.86 -14.65 34.07
CA GLY A 184 -17.24 -13.88 35.27
C GLY A 184 -18.73 -13.84 35.65
N LEU A 185 -19.60 -14.57 34.95
CA LEU A 185 -21.06 -14.61 35.23
C LEU A 185 -21.65 -16.04 35.22
N ASP A 186 -21.04 -17.00 35.92
CA ASP A 186 -21.41 -18.44 35.83
C ASP A 186 -22.88 -18.77 36.14
N TYR A 187 -23.58 -17.88 36.83
CA TYR A 187 -24.99 -17.99 37.21
C TYR A 187 -25.97 -17.39 36.19
N ALA A 188 -25.48 -16.62 35.21
CA ALA A 188 -26.33 -15.93 34.25
C ALA A 188 -26.60 -16.80 33.01
N GLU A 189 -27.77 -16.60 32.41
CA GLU A 189 -28.17 -17.31 31.20
C GLU A 189 -28.13 -16.39 29.99
N MET A 190 -27.51 -16.84 28.90
CA MET A 190 -27.50 -16.13 27.63
C MET A 190 -28.56 -16.68 26.68
N THR A 191 -29.34 -15.79 26.09
CA THR A 191 -30.31 -16.09 25.04
C THR A 191 -29.94 -15.32 23.78
N VAL A 192 -29.83 -15.99 22.64
CA VAL A 192 -29.60 -15.35 21.33
C VAL A 192 -30.93 -15.22 20.59
N VAL A 193 -31.27 -14.02 20.15
CA VAL A 193 -32.51 -13.76 19.43
C VAL A 193 -32.50 -14.49 18.09
N GLY A 194 -33.52 -15.30 17.82
CA GLY A 194 -33.65 -16.08 16.59
C GLY A 194 -32.95 -17.45 16.61
N GLN A 195 -32.39 -17.87 17.76
CA GLN A 195 -31.87 -19.22 17.97
C GLN A 195 -32.37 -19.77 19.32
N GLU A 196 -33.48 -20.51 19.32
CA GLU A 196 -34.12 -21.02 20.54
C GLU A 196 -33.35 -22.19 21.20
N ASP A 197 -32.55 -22.94 20.43
CA ASP A 197 -31.90 -24.20 20.88
C ASP A 197 -30.37 -24.15 21.03
N ALA A 198 -29.71 -23.01 20.75
CA ALA A 198 -28.26 -22.98 20.57
C ALA A 198 -27.45 -22.58 21.82
N ALA A 199 -28.10 -22.16 22.90
CA ALA A 199 -27.45 -21.62 24.09
C ALA A 199 -27.46 -22.63 25.26
N SER A 200 -26.37 -23.36 25.46
CA SER A 200 -26.17 -24.10 26.71
C SER A 200 -25.67 -23.12 27.77
N ARG A 201 -26.57 -22.57 28.60
CA ARG A 201 -26.40 -21.59 29.72
C ARG A 201 -25.44 -20.41 29.48
N ASN A 202 -24.17 -20.66 29.19
CA ASN A 202 -23.12 -19.68 28.92
C ASN A 202 -22.45 -19.79 27.54
N VAL A 203 -22.83 -20.75 26.68
CA VAL A 203 -22.22 -20.94 25.35
C VAL A 203 -23.24 -20.76 24.24
N ALA A 204 -22.97 -19.89 23.26
CA ALA A 204 -23.73 -19.76 22.02
C ALA A 204 -22.86 -20.08 20.80
N ARG A 205 -23.47 -20.63 19.74
CA ARG A 205 -22.81 -20.87 18.45
C ARG A 205 -23.27 -19.81 17.44
N LEU A 206 -22.32 -18.99 16.99
CA LEU A 206 -22.57 -17.95 16.01
C LEU A 206 -21.97 -18.36 14.66
N THR A 207 -22.68 -18.13 13.57
CA THR A 207 -22.15 -18.31 12.21
C THR A 207 -21.91 -16.94 11.57
N SER A 208 -20.85 -16.80 10.81
CA SER A 208 -20.68 -15.61 9.97
C SER A 208 -20.30 -16.02 8.57
N VAL A 209 -20.93 -15.37 7.60
CA VAL A 209 -20.57 -15.50 6.19
C VAL A 209 -19.18 -14.92 5.96
N ALA A 210 -18.45 -15.46 5.00
CA ALA A 210 -17.17 -14.92 4.54
C ALA A 210 -17.23 -13.41 4.26
N ASP A 211 -16.14 -12.70 4.61
CA ASP A 211 -15.92 -11.27 4.34
C ASP A 211 -17.12 -10.35 4.70
N SER A 212 -17.77 -10.63 5.83
CA SER A 212 -18.99 -9.95 6.23
C SER A 212 -19.02 -9.65 7.73
N VAL A 213 -19.92 -8.73 8.10
CA VAL A 213 -20.26 -8.45 9.49
C VAL A 213 -21.63 -9.04 9.79
N THR A 214 -21.66 -10.06 10.64
CA THR A 214 -22.92 -10.65 11.09
C THR A 214 -23.28 -10.06 12.46
N THR A 215 -24.53 -9.60 12.58
CA THR A 215 -25.01 -8.95 13.82
C THR A 215 -25.97 -9.87 14.55
N TYR A 216 -25.71 -10.09 15.83
CA TYR A 216 -26.53 -10.89 16.73
C TYR A 216 -27.03 -10.02 17.87
N ARG A 217 -28.30 -10.17 18.21
CA ARG A 217 -28.86 -9.60 19.44
C ARG A 217 -28.97 -10.69 20.48
N LEU A 218 -28.51 -10.40 21.69
CA LEU A 218 -28.47 -11.36 22.76
C LEU A 218 -28.83 -10.71 24.09
N PHE A 219 -29.37 -11.53 24.97
CA PHE A 219 -29.84 -11.14 26.27
C PHE A 219 -29.10 -11.97 27.32
N ILE A 220 -28.55 -11.30 28.32
CA ILE A 220 -28.04 -11.96 29.52
C ILE A 220 -29.08 -11.77 30.61
N THR A 221 -29.56 -12.87 31.18
CA THR A 221 -30.55 -12.89 32.25
C THR A 221 -29.89 -13.39 33.53
N THR A 222 -29.95 -12.56 34.59
CA THR A 222 -29.49 -12.89 35.93
C THR A 222 -30.67 -13.41 36.77
N PRO A 223 -30.51 -14.51 37.52
CA PRO A 223 -31.56 -15.04 38.40
C PRO A 223 -31.97 -14.03 39.50
N PRO A 224 -33.21 -14.09 40.01
CA PRO A 224 -33.73 -13.15 41.00
C PRO A 224 -32.91 -13.11 42.29
N GLU A 225 -32.35 -14.24 42.71
CA GLU A 225 -31.56 -14.38 43.94
C GLU A 225 -30.27 -13.53 43.92
N LEU A 226 -29.75 -13.25 42.72
CA LEU A 226 -28.50 -12.53 42.49
C LEU A 226 -28.75 -11.19 41.76
N ALA A 227 -30.01 -10.74 41.69
CA ALA A 227 -30.44 -9.54 40.99
C ALA A 227 -30.19 -8.23 41.77
N VAL A 228 -29.39 -8.25 42.84
CA VAL A 228 -29.08 -7.08 43.67
C VAL A 228 -27.64 -6.63 43.40
N PHE A 229 -27.48 -5.78 42.38
CA PHE A 229 -26.19 -5.17 42.03
C PHE A 229 -26.42 -3.89 41.22
N SER A 230 -25.44 -3.00 41.20
CA SER A 230 -25.45 -1.78 40.37
C SER A 230 -24.71 -1.99 39.04
N GLN A 231 -23.53 -2.62 39.09
CA GLN A 231 -22.69 -2.92 37.93
C GLN A 231 -21.81 -4.15 38.21
N ILE A 232 -21.67 -5.03 37.22
CA ILE A 232 -20.71 -6.14 37.23
C ILE A 232 -19.92 -6.09 35.92
N ASP A 233 -18.60 -6.09 36.00
CA ASP A 233 -17.74 -6.14 34.83
C ASP A 233 -17.51 -7.61 34.42
N PHE A 234 -17.59 -7.90 33.13
CA PHE A 234 -17.38 -9.25 32.60
C PHE A 234 -16.85 -9.20 31.16
N ASP A 235 -16.27 -10.30 30.70
CA ASP A 235 -15.70 -10.38 29.34
C ASP A 235 -16.53 -11.29 28.45
N PHE A 236 -16.84 -10.84 27.24
CA PHE A 236 -17.22 -11.77 26.17
C PHE A 236 -15.97 -12.36 25.53
N VAL A 237 -15.98 -13.67 25.32
CA VAL A 237 -14.90 -14.42 24.66
C VAL A 237 -15.49 -15.08 23.42
N LEU A 238 -15.04 -14.66 22.24
CA LEU A 238 -15.37 -15.25 20.96
C LEU A 238 -14.20 -16.13 20.50
N ILE A 239 -14.45 -17.41 20.28
CA ILE A 239 -13.45 -18.40 19.87
C ILE A 239 -13.80 -18.90 18.47
N ASP A 240 -12.92 -18.72 17.48
CA ASP A 240 -13.09 -19.37 16.17
C ASP A 240 -12.77 -20.86 16.28
N ARG A 241 -13.75 -21.70 15.90
CA ARG A 241 -13.59 -23.17 15.92
C ARG A 241 -12.60 -23.66 14.87
N GLY A 242 -12.38 -22.91 13.79
CA GLY A 242 -11.50 -23.30 12.70
C GLY A 242 -10.03 -22.95 12.95
N SER A 243 -9.74 -21.71 13.39
CA SER A 243 -8.37 -21.24 13.64
C SER A 243 -7.91 -21.39 15.09
N GLY A 244 -8.83 -21.48 16.05
CA GLY A 244 -8.53 -21.39 17.48
C GLY A 244 -8.21 -19.97 17.96
N GLU A 245 -8.36 -18.95 17.11
CA GLU A 245 -8.16 -17.55 17.48
C GLU A 245 -9.23 -17.11 18.49
N GLU A 246 -8.80 -16.43 19.57
CA GLU A 246 -9.69 -15.90 20.60
C GLU A 246 -9.72 -14.37 20.54
N ALA A 247 -10.93 -13.79 20.56
CA ALA A 247 -11.15 -12.36 20.72
C ALA A 247 -11.92 -12.11 22.02
N ARG A 248 -11.36 -11.27 22.89
CA ARG A 248 -11.97 -10.85 24.16
C ARG A 248 -12.47 -9.42 24.07
N HIS A 249 -13.64 -9.16 24.65
CA HIS A 249 -14.19 -7.81 24.74
C HIS A 249 -14.82 -7.59 26.12
N ALA A 250 -14.23 -6.67 26.88
CA ALA A 250 -14.73 -6.27 28.19
C ALA A 250 -16.05 -5.51 28.04
N THR A 251 -17.00 -5.81 28.92
CA THR A 251 -18.31 -5.18 28.96
C THR A 251 -18.84 -5.17 30.39
N ILE A 252 -20.05 -4.62 30.57
CA ILE A 252 -20.64 -4.41 31.88
C ILE A 252 -22.09 -4.87 31.87
N LEU A 253 -22.50 -5.49 32.97
CA LEU A 253 -23.87 -5.83 33.30
C LEU A 253 -24.42 -4.77 34.25
N ARG A 254 -25.61 -4.25 34.00
CA ARG A 254 -26.25 -3.23 34.84
C ARG A 254 -27.46 -3.81 35.57
N GLY A 255 -27.63 -3.38 36.81
CA GLY A 255 -28.77 -3.74 37.66
C GLY A 255 -29.40 -2.52 38.33
N PRO A 256 -30.47 -2.72 39.11
CA PRO A 256 -31.24 -1.67 39.76
C PRO A 256 -30.48 -0.94 40.88
N GLY A 257 -29.32 -1.46 41.31
CA GLY A 257 -28.64 -0.97 42.51
C GLY A 257 -29.34 -1.43 43.79
N GLU A 258 -28.69 -1.19 44.94
CA GLU A 258 -29.40 -1.11 46.22
C GLU A 258 -30.13 0.22 46.36
#